data_AF-B3MDC6-F1
#
_entry.id   AF-B3MDC6-F1
#
_cell.length_a   1.000
_cell.length_b   1.000
_cell.length_c   1.000
_cell.angle_alpha   90.00
_cell.angle_beta   90.00
_cell.angle_gamma   90.00
#
_symmetry.space_group_name_H-M   'P 1'
#
loop_
_entity.id
_entity.type
_entity.pdbx_description
1 polymer ?
#
loop_
_entity_poly.entity_id
_entity_poly.type
_entity_poly.pdbx_seq_one_letter_code
_entity_poly.pdbx_strand_id
1 'polypeptide(L)'
;MAYKWVQSSAYSSIPPEAVVGGNDEDGAMIYVGRAEHEGDMLVCKVVPTKQLGFISQRGEALPKDIFEVLCGQNLTWIKCYDHVIPENAVLCGRTSLDQPVYIGRGHYEGHLIIGKISSVHRCLFIAYRGAERRLDSYEILVEERRVVAGWSLPPPPPLEEPEKCPLTPPPPPSPPPPAPPVALKPYPYPDLAAMPFPIKDRPPAYTPTPDPLPPAGGVLVMPRPPQPTPPVGGVLVMPPPAPLPTPPPPPPPVSVTPAEVSVTPTFIPAEVSAVSVSVAGPSYTPATTYNPYDDGCSGYTPAEYAGASGYEVYGYGNNYDVWVSAEPGYGYPQDAVIGGHDTNMAQLLVCRGYYRGVHVPGKAIPSMGCAFIAHGGREIMESSYQILVGQGKYHWVPGYSGSVPHGAVVAGRSPMGEPLYIGRGHYRGSLTPGVIEPSNRCLQIPFHGNEIRLSSYEVLVRSDMFQRQQAISLVY
;
A
#
# COMPACT_ATOMS: atom_id res chain seq x y z
N MET A 1 -7.85 10.84 -20.57
CA MET A 1 -6.69 10.16 -19.95
C MET A 1 -7.18 9.60 -18.62
N ALA A 2 -7.01 8.30 -18.34
CA ALA A 2 -7.50 7.73 -17.09
C ALA A 2 -6.68 8.15 -15.86
N TYR A 3 -5.48 8.67 -16.09
CA TYR A 3 -4.57 9.18 -15.07
C TYR A 3 -3.89 10.49 -15.50
N LYS A 4 -3.31 11.19 -14.53
CA LYS A 4 -2.51 12.41 -14.69
C LYS A 4 -1.33 12.40 -13.73
N TRP A 5 -0.29 13.12 -14.10
CA TRP A 5 0.84 13.41 -13.21
C TRP A 5 0.59 14.76 -12.54
N VAL A 6 0.66 14.78 -11.21
CA VAL A 6 0.44 15.98 -10.40
C VAL A 6 1.76 16.36 -9.76
N GLN A 7 2.25 17.56 -10.05
CA GLN A 7 3.46 18.08 -9.42
C GLN A 7 3.29 18.15 -7.90
N SER A 8 4.28 17.63 -7.19
CA SER A 8 4.27 17.53 -5.73
C SER A 8 5.69 17.72 -5.18
N SER A 9 5.81 17.68 -3.86
CA SER A 9 7.09 17.74 -3.18
C SER A 9 7.04 16.95 -1.88
N ALA A 10 8.21 16.71 -1.31
CA ALA A 10 8.45 16.17 0.03
C ALA A 10 7.52 16.75 1.12
N TYR A 11 7.21 18.04 1.01
CA TYR A 11 6.47 18.80 2.02
C TYR A 11 5.00 19.01 1.66
N SER A 12 4.57 18.53 0.50
CA SER A 12 3.19 18.64 0.05
C SER A 12 2.35 17.47 0.58
N SER A 13 1.07 17.73 0.82
CA SER A 13 0.11 16.66 1.06
C SER A 13 -0.06 15.80 -0.19
N ILE A 14 -0.38 14.52 0.01
CA ILE A 14 -0.62 13.60 -1.09
C ILE A 14 -1.89 14.02 -1.84
N PRO A 15 -1.83 14.18 -3.17
CA PRO A 15 -2.98 14.60 -3.95
C PRO A 15 -4.11 13.56 -3.91
N PRO A 16 -5.37 13.97 -4.09
CA PRO A 16 -6.49 13.03 -4.18
C PRO A 16 -6.29 12.06 -5.36
N GLU A 17 -6.81 10.85 -5.20
CA GLU A 17 -6.68 9.75 -6.17
C GLU A 17 -5.23 9.32 -6.47
N ALA A 18 -4.28 9.63 -5.60
CA ALA A 18 -2.91 9.13 -5.72
C ALA A 18 -2.87 7.60 -5.71
N VAL A 19 -2.14 7.02 -6.65
CA VAL A 19 -2.06 5.57 -6.83
C VAL A 19 -1.17 4.98 -5.75
N VAL A 20 -1.74 4.07 -4.95
CA VAL A 20 -1.02 3.32 -3.92
C VAL A 20 -0.14 2.28 -4.60
N GLY A 21 1.16 2.37 -4.32
CA GLY A 21 2.18 1.47 -4.84
C GLY A 21 2.40 0.22 -3.99
N GLY A 22 2.15 0.32 -2.69
CA GLY A 22 2.43 -0.76 -1.73
C GLY A 22 2.71 -0.18 -0.34
N ASN A 23 3.66 -0.79 0.38
CA ASN A 23 4.09 -0.37 1.71
C ASN A 23 5.61 -0.34 1.86
N ASP A 24 6.14 0.60 2.64
CA ASP A 24 7.57 0.66 2.99
C ASP A 24 7.87 -0.18 4.25
N GLU A 25 9.13 -0.17 4.69
CA GLU A 25 9.60 -0.97 5.85
C GLU A 25 8.95 -0.61 7.19
N ASP A 26 8.48 0.63 7.33
CA ASP A 26 7.72 1.13 8.48
C ASP A 26 6.22 0.78 8.38
N GLY A 27 5.80 0.10 7.31
CA GLY A 27 4.39 -0.17 7.02
C GLY A 27 3.65 1.05 6.47
N ALA A 28 4.32 2.16 6.19
CA ALA A 28 3.68 3.33 5.58
C ALA A 28 3.28 3.02 4.14
N MET A 29 2.12 3.56 3.71
CA MET A 29 1.74 3.49 2.30
C MET A 29 2.73 4.27 1.45
N ILE A 30 3.22 3.63 0.39
CA ILE A 30 4.00 4.30 -0.64
C ILE A 30 3.12 4.60 -1.84
N TYR A 31 3.41 5.71 -2.52
CA TYR A 31 2.66 6.16 -3.68
C TYR A 31 3.54 6.14 -4.92
N VAL A 32 2.89 5.92 -6.05
CA VAL A 32 3.54 5.94 -7.36
C VAL A 32 3.84 7.37 -7.74
N GLY A 33 5.12 7.69 -7.87
CA GLY A 33 5.59 8.95 -8.41
C GLY A 33 6.59 8.76 -9.54
N ARG A 34 7.02 9.88 -10.10
CA ARG A 34 8.16 9.96 -11.00
C ARG A 34 9.00 11.19 -10.67
N ALA A 35 10.30 11.10 -10.92
CA ALA A 35 11.22 12.21 -10.69
C ALA A 35 12.31 12.22 -11.76
N GLU A 36 12.75 13.42 -12.12
CA GLU A 36 13.87 13.61 -13.03
C GLU A 36 15.20 13.44 -12.30
N HIS A 37 16.13 12.73 -12.93
CA HIS A 37 17.50 12.61 -12.44
C HIS A 37 18.46 12.43 -13.62
N GLU A 38 19.42 13.34 -13.77
CA GLU A 38 20.41 13.31 -14.85
C GLU A 38 19.78 13.25 -16.26
N GLY A 39 18.60 13.86 -16.45
CA GLY A 39 17.85 13.82 -17.72
C GLY A 39 17.03 12.54 -17.94
N ASP A 40 17.06 11.58 -17.01
CA ASP A 40 16.17 10.42 -17.02
C ASP A 40 14.92 10.70 -16.19
N MET A 41 13.73 10.36 -16.73
CA MET A 41 12.49 10.38 -15.96
C MET A 41 12.24 8.99 -15.35
N LEU A 42 12.47 8.85 -14.05
CA LEU A 42 12.48 7.56 -13.34
C LEU A 42 11.31 7.42 -12.37
N VAL A 43 10.94 6.16 -12.09
CA VAL A 43 9.92 5.84 -11.08
C VAL A 43 10.41 6.25 -9.70
N CYS A 44 9.59 7.00 -9.00
CA CYS A 44 9.84 7.51 -7.66
C CYS A 44 8.91 6.83 -6.65
N LYS A 45 9.49 6.17 -5.66
CA LYS A 45 8.81 5.67 -4.47
C LYS A 45 8.55 6.83 -3.52
N VAL A 46 7.33 7.37 -3.53
CA VAL A 46 6.93 8.48 -2.66
C VAL A 46 6.52 7.93 -1.30
N VAL A 47 7.21 8.35 -0.23
CA VAL A 47 6.98 7.89 1.14
C VAL A 47 6.59 9.10 2.00
N PRO A 48 5.28 9.33 2.26
CA PRO A 48 4.82 10.53 2.97
C PRO A 48 5.35 10.62 4.40
N THR A 49 5.49 9.48 5.10
CA THR A 49 6.01 9.44 6.48
C THR A 49 7.45 9.91 6.57
N LYS A 50 8.24 9.68 5.52
CA LYS A 50 9.64 10.12 5.41
C LYS A 50 9.77 11.50 4.76
N GLN A 51 8.66 12.11 4.32
CA GLN A 51 8.65 13.36 3.56
C GLN A 51 9.66 13.37 2.40
N LEU A 52 9.81 12.23 1.70
CA LEU A 52 10.78 12.08 0.62
C LEU A 52 10.26 11.09 -0.42
N GLY A 53 10.67 11.31 -1.66
CA GLY A 53 10.66 10.32 -2.73
C GLY A 53 12.00 9.60 -2.83
N PHE A 54 12.01 8.36 -3.31
CA PHE A 54 13.24 7.63 -3.60
C PHE A 54 13.19 7.06 -5.01
N ILE A 55 14.23 7.32 -5.80
CA ILE A 55 14.44 6.68 -7.09
C ILE A 55 15.55 5.64 -6.98
N SER A 56 15.49 4.60 -7.79
CA SER A 56 16.58 3.62 -7.92
C SER A 56 17.43 3.95 -9.15
N GLN A 57 18.74 4.13 -8.99
CA GLN A 57 19.65 4.36 -10.12
C GLN A 57 21.07 3.89 -9.78
N ARG A 58 21.72 3.17 -10.71
CA ARG A 58 23.14 2.74 -10.62
C ARG A 58 23.50 2.03 -9.31
N GLY A 59 22.63 1.17 -8.78
CA GLY A 59 22.90 0.45 -7.53
C GLY A 59 22.48 1.19 -6.25
N GLU A 60 22.05 2.44 -6.33
CA GLU A 60 21.72 3.28 -5.18
C GLU A 60 20.23 3.67 -5.14
N ALA A 61 19.72 3.91 -3.93
CA ALA A 61 18.43 4.55 -3.72
C ALA A 61 18.66 6.03 -3.40
N LEU A 62 18.32 6.90 -4.35
CA LEU A 62 18.59 8.34 -4.26
C LEU A 62 17.34 9.09 -3.76
N PRO A 63 17.46 9.93 -2.73
CA PRO A 63 16.34 10.73 -2.24
C PRO A 63 16.00 11.87 -3.21
N LYS A 64 14.71 12.20 -3.28
CA LYS A 64 14.13 13.28 -4.09
C LYS A 64 13.10 14.04 -3.27
N ASP A 65 13.24 15.35 -3.24
CA ASP A 65 12.33 16.30 -2.62
C ASP A 65 11.29 16.86 -3.59
N ILE A 66 11.59 16.84 -4.90
CA ILE A 66 10.69 17.26 -5.98
C ILE A 66 10.37 16.06 -6.87
N PHE A 67 9.08 15.82 -7.07
CA PHE A 67 8.57 14.70 -7.88
C PHE A 67 7.14 14.98 -8.34
N GLU A 68 6.65 14.17 -9.27
CA GLU A 68 5.23 14.14 -9.64
C GLU A 68 4.60 12.86 -9.09
N VAL A 69 3.35 12.95 -8.62
CA VAL A 69 2.57 11.80 -8.15
C VAL A 69 1.57 11.39 -9.23
N LEU A 70 1.44 10.08 -9.44
CA LEU A 70 0.46 9.51 -10.34
C LEU A 70 -0.92 9.53 -9.67
N CYS A 71 -1.86 10.26 -10.25
CA CYS A 71 -3.26 10.30 -9.81
C CYS A 71 -4.17 9.76 -10.91
N GLY A 72 -5.09 8.86 -10.58
CA GLY A 72 -6.06 8.37 -11.56
C GLY A 72 -6.84 7.14 -11.13
N GLN A 73 -7.80 6.78 -11.97
CA GLN A 73 -8.66 5.61 -11.80
C GLN A 73 -8.44 4.61 -12.94
N ASN A 74 -8.95 3.39 -12.82
CA ASN A 74 -8.80 2.31 -13.81
C ASN A 74 -7.33 1.89 -14.04
N LEU A 75 -6.53 1.92 -12.97
CA LEU A 75 -5.17 1.41 -12.98
C LEU A 75 -5.17 0.10 -12.19
N THR A 76 -4.62 -0.95 -12.79
CA THR A 76 -4.54 -2.26 -12.14
C THR A 76 -3.14 -2.83 -12.21
N TRP A 77 -2.80 -3.63 -11.21
CA TRP A 77 -1.52 -4.31 -11.13
C TRP A 77 -1.69 -5.72 -11.66
N ILE A 78 -0.94 -6.08 -12.69
CA ILE A 78 -0.97 -7.44 -13.22
C ILE A 78 0.40 -8.10 -13.03
N LYS A 79 0.41 -9.39 -12.71
CA LYS A 79 1.65 -10.16 -12.67
C LYS A 79 2.28 -10.19 -14.05
N CYS A 80 3.55 -9.82 -14.13
CA CYS A 80 4.33 -9.92 -15.35
C CYS A 80 5.01 -11.29 -15.38
N TYR A 81 4.77 -12.05 -16.44
CA TYR A 81 5.42 -13.34 -16.69
C TYR A 81 6.43 -13.17 -17.84
N ASP A 82 7.62 -13.75 -17.68
CA ASP A 82 8.69 -13.76 -18.69
C ASP A 82 9.04 -12.39 -19.31
N HIS A 83 8.86 -11.32 -18.53
CA HIS A 83 9.12 -9.95 -18.95
C HIS A 83 8.32 -9.53 -20.21
N VAL A 84 7.13 -10.11 -20.41
CA VAL A 84 6.20 -9.65 -21.45
C VAL A 84 5.51 -8.39 -20.94
N ILE A 85 5.90 -7.23 -21.49
CA ILE A 85 5.33 -5.93 -21.15
C ILE A 85 4.02 -5.75 -21.92
N PRO A 86 2.87 -5.58 -21.24
CA PRO A 86 1.59 -5.32 -21.89
C PRO A 86 1.59 -3.99 -22.66
N GLU A 87 0.85 -3.92 -23.76
CA GLU A 87 0.73 -2.69 -24.56
C GLU A 87 0.09 -1.53 -23.80
N ASN A 88 -0.77 -1.84 -22.83
CA ASN A 88 -1.43 -0.87 -21.96
C ASN A 88 -0.66 -0.59 -20.66
N ALA A 89 0.62 -0.95 -20.60
CA ALA A 89 1.47 -0.63 -19.44
C ALA A 89 1.65 0.88 -19.28
N VAL A 90 1.52 1.36 -18.03
CA VAL A 90 1.67 2.78 -17.72
C VAL A 90 3.13 3.19 -17.88
N LEU A 91 3.35 4.16 -18.78
CA LEU A 91 4.66 4.75 -19.00
C LEU A 91 4.94 5.83 -17.94
N CYS A 92 6.01 5.64 -17.17
CA CYS A 92 6.51 6.64 -16.23
C CYS A 92 7.11 7.83 -16.98
N GLY A 93 7.94 7.52 -17.97
CA GLY A 93 8.70 8.49 -18.74
C GLY A 93 9.70 7.78 -19.65
N ARG A 94 10.74 8.51 -20.04
CA ARG A 94 11.84 7.99 -20.84
C ARG A 94 13.18 8.35 -20.21
N THR A 95 14.18 7.53 -20.46
CA THR A 95 15.57 7.88 -20.17
C THR A 95 16.11 8.87 -21.20
N SER A 96 17.27 9.46 -20.91
CA SER A 96 18.08 10.28 -21.82
C SER A 96 18.46 9.56 -23.13
N LEU A 97 18.42 8.23 -23.14
CA LEU A 97 18.62 7.38 -24.33
C LEU A 97 17.31 7.03 -25.06
N ASP A 98 16.21 7.74 -24.76
CA ASP A 98 14.86 7.52 -25.29
C ASP A 98 14.27 6.13 -24.97
N GLN A 99 14.77 5.45 -23.94
CA GLN A 99 14.24 4.14 -23.53
C GLN A 99 13.01 4.31 -22.62
N PRO A 100 11.92 3.57 -22.86
CA PRO A 100 10.73 3.66 -22.03
C PRO A 100 10.98 3.10 -20.63
N VAL A 101 10.49 3.81 -19.63
CA VAL A 101 10.52 3.38 -18.22
C VAL A 101 9.10 3.04 -17.79
N TYR A 102 8.87 1.79 -17.39
CA TYR A 102 7.57 1.32 -16.91
C TYR A 102 7.54 1.20 -15.39
N ILE A 103 6.33 1.22 -14.84
CA ILE A 103 6.09 1.19 -13.39
C ILE A 103 5.78 -0.24 -12.97
N GLY A 104 6.58 -0.76 -12.05
CA GLY A 104 6.34 -2.06 -11.44
C GLY A 104 6.35 -2.02 -9.93
N ARG A 105 5.89 -3.11 -9.32
CA ARG A 105 6.02 -3.35 -7.90
C ARG A 105 6.33 -4.81 -7.62
N GLY A 106 7.03 -5.08 -6.53
CA GLY A 106 7.39 -6.45 -6.16
C GLY A 106 7.54 -6.62 -4.66
N HIS A 107 7.37 -7.86 -4.20
CA HIS A 107 7.59 -8.21 -2.81
C HIS A 107 9.08 -8.31 -2.51
N TYR A 108 9.53 -7.59 -1.48
CA TYR A 108 10.91 -7.63 -1.00
C TYR A 108 10.93 -7.48 0.53
N GLU A 109 11.57 -8.42 1.23
CA GLU A 109 11.66 -8.44 2.70
C GLU A 109 10.31 -8.29 3.45
N GLY A 110 9.21 -8.79 2.87
CA GLY A 110 7.87 -8.71 3.47
C GLY A 110 7.11 -7.41 3.17
N HIS A 111 7.68 -6.54 2.34
CA HIS A 111 7.08 -5.28 1.91
C HIS A 111 6.79 -5.31 0.42
N LEU A 112 5.75 -4.61 -0.03
CA LEU A 112 5.40 -4.46 -1.44
C LEU A 112 5.93 -3.11 -1.93
N ILE A 113 6.96 -3.13 -2.77
CA ILE A 113 7.74 -1.92 -3.10
C ILE A 113 7.68 -1.65 -4.59
N ILE A 114 7.44 -0.39 -4.96
CA ILE A 114 7.44 0.06 -6.35
C ILE A 114 8.84 0.38 -6.87
N GLY A 115 8.98 0.35 -8.19
CA GLY A 115 10.23 0.67 -8.85
C GLY A 115 10.14 0.73 -10.37
N LYS A 116 11.29 0.91 -11.01
CA LYS A 116 11.42 1.01 -12.47
C LYS A 116 11.58 -0.37 -13.08
N ILE A 117 10.81 -0.66 -14.12
CA ILE A 117 11.01 -1.86 -14.95
C ILE A 117 11.91 -1.48 -16.12
N SER A 118 13.02 -2.19 -16.27
CA SER A 118 13.93 -2.03 -17.41
C SER A 118 13.66 -3.09 -18.46
N SER A 119 13.34 -2.66 -19.68
CA SER A 119 13.20 -3.53 -20.85
C SER A 119 14.51 -4.23 -21.22
N VAL A 120 15.64 -3.54 -20.98
CA VAL A 120 16.99 -4.04 -21.30
C VAL A 120 17.43 -5.10 -20.30
N HIS A 121 17.30 -4.85 -19.01
CA HIS A 121 17.76 -5.77 -17.96
C HIS A 121 16.75 -6.89 -17.66
N ARG A 122 15.55 -6.78 -18.21
CA ARG A 122 14.45 -7.74 -18.05
C ARG A 122 14.04 -7.96 -16.59
N CYS A 123 14.03 -6.90 -15.78
CA CYS A 123 13.75 -6.98 -14.35
C CYS A 123 13.17 -5.66 -13.79
N LEU A 124 12.66 -5.75 -12.57
CA LEU A 124 12.26 -4.61 -11.73
C LEU A 124 13.43 -4.18 -10.84
N PHE A 125 13.69 -2.87 -10.78
CA PHE A 125 14.61 -2.27 -9.83
C PHE A 125 13.83 -1.42 -8.82
N ILE A 126 14.00 -1.70 -7.53
CA ILE A 126 13.35 -0.97 -6.44
C ILE A 126 14.37 -0.24 -5.58
N ALA A 127 13.95 0.89 -4.99
CA ALA A 127 14.73 1.64 -4.01
C ALA A 127 14.42 1.13 -2.59
N TYR A 128 15.38 0.48 -1.92
CA TYR A 128 15.21 -0.06 -0.57
C TYR A 128 16.46 0.06 0.30
N ARG A 129 16.33 0.67 1.48
CA ARG A 129 17.41 0.90 2.47
C ARG A 129 18.70 1.48 1.87
N GLY A 130 18.57 2.53 1.07
CA GLY A 130 19.71 3.22 0.45
C GLY A 130 20.30 2.50 -0.78
N ALA A 131 19.84 1.31 -1.12
CA ALA A 131 20.33 0.53 -2.25
C ALA A 131 19.24 0.27 -3.31
N GLU A 132 19.67 0.10 -4.56
CA GLU A 132 18.84 -0.45 -5.63
C GLU A 132 18.83 -1.98 -5.51
N ARG A 133 17.64 -2.58 -5.52
CA ARG A 133 17.45 -4.03 -5.48
C ARG A 133 16.80 -4.51 -6.76
N ARG A 134 17.33 -5.60 -7.31
CA ARG A 134 16.80 -6.27 -8.51
C ARG A 134 15.80 -7.35 -8.10
N LEU A 135 14.63 -7.35 -8.74
CA LEU A 135 13.59 -8.36 -8.60
C LEU A 135 13.25 -8.92 -9.99
N ASP A 136 13.18 -10.24 -10.09
CA ASP A 136 12.79 -10.93 -11.33
C ASP A 136 11.28 -11.25 -11.37
N SER A 137 10.63 -11.34 -10.21
CA SER A 137 9.17 -11.49 -10.10
C SER A 137 8.55 -10.18 -9.64
N TYR A 138 7.65 -9.62 -10.46
CA TYR A 138 7.00 -8.35 -10.18
C TYR A 138 5.65 -8.24 -10.88
N GLU A 139 4.88 -7.27 -10.44
CA GLU A 139 3.65 -6.81 -11.07
C GLU A 139 3.93 -5.52 -11.83
N ILE A 140 3.24 -5.33 -12.96
CA ILE A 140 3.32 -4.13 -13.79
C ILE A 140 1.99 -3.37 -13.70
N LEU A 141 2.08 -2.05 -13.62
CA LEU A 141 0.92 -1.17 -13.61
C LEU A 141 0.39 -1.00 -15.04
N VAL A 142 -0.88 -1.29 -15.25
CA VAL A 142 -1.54 -1.17 -16.55
C VAL A 142 -2.79 -0.30 -16.47
N GLU A 143 -3.07 0.43 -17.55
CA GLU A 143 -4.32 1.18 -17.72
C GLU A 143 -5.40 0.23 -18.25
N GLU A 144 -6.47 0.04 -17.49
CA GLU A 144 -7.63 -0.71 -17.92
C GLU A 144 -8.42 0.14 -18.92
N ARG A 145 -8.42 -0.27 -20.19
CA ARG A 145 -9.23 0.38 -21.21
C ARG A 145 -10.69 0.10 -20.85
N ARG A 146 -11.47 1.15 -20.57
CA ARG A 146 -12.94 1.03 -20.48
C ARG A 146 -13.42 0.36 -21.78
N VAL A 147 -13.76 -0.92 -21.69
CA VAL A 147 -14.66 -1.53 -22.65
C VAL A 147 -15.99 -0.84 -22.40
N VAL A 148 -16.36 0.10 -23.25
CA VAL A 148 -17.73 0.61 -23.25
C VAL A 148 -18.60 -0.63 -23.43
N ALA A 149 -19.42 -0.95 -22.43
CA ALA A 149 -20.42 -2.00 -22.52
C ALA A 149 -21.32 -1.69 -23.72
N GLY A 150 -21.00 -2.28 -24.87
CA GLY A 150 -21.57 -1.89 -26.16
C GLY A 150 -20.76 -2.33 -27.38
N TRP A 151 -19.46 -2.63 -27.24
CA TRP A 151 -18.69 -3.28 -28.31
C TRP A 151 -18.26 -4.68 -27.88
N SER A 152 -19.21 -5.62 -27.95
CA SER A 152 -18.85 -7.03 -28.15
C SER A 152 -18.22 -7.14 -29.54
N LEU A 153 -17.04 -7.76 -29.64
CA LEU A 153 -16.61 -8.32 -30.92
C LEU A 153 -17.77 -9.19 -31.44
N PRO A 154 -18.15 -9.08 -32.72
CA PRO A 154 -19.12 -10.02 -33.26
C PRO A 154 -18.58 -11.43 -32.99
N PRO A 155 -19.43 -12.38 -32.54
CA PRO A 155 -18.99 -13.74 -32.33
C PRO A 155 -18.33 -14.23 -33.61
N PRO A 156 -17.22 -14.98 -33.53
CA PRO A 156 -16.65 -15.59 -34.72
C PRO A 156 -17.77 -16.37 -35.43
N PRO A 157 -17.84 -16.31 -36.77
CA PRO A 157 -18.85 -17.06 -37.51
C PRO A 157 -18.80 -18.52 -37.03
N PRO A 158 -19.96 -19.19 -36.88
CA PRO A 158 -19.99 -20.57 -36.42
C PRO A 158 -19.03 -21.40 -37.27
N LEU A 159 -18.16 -22.16 -36.61
CA LEU A 159 -17.41 -23.20 -37.29
C LEU A 159 -18.45 -24.13 -37.92
N GLU A 160 -18.63 -24.02 -39.24
CA GLU A 160 -19.46 -24.95 -40.00
C GLU A 160 -18.96 -26.36 -39.68
N GLU A 161 -19.87 -27.17 -39.12
CA GLU A 161 -19.64 -28.58 -38.87
C GLU A 161 -19.19 -29.26 -40.17
N PRO A 162 -18.27 -30.24 -40.12
CA PRO A 162 -17.72 -30.85 -41.31
C PRO A 162 -18.84 -31.57 -42.07
N GLU A 163 -19.31 -30.95 -43.16
CA GLU A 163 -20.23 -31.60 -44.09
C GLU A 163 -19.53 -32.84 -44.68
N LYS A 164 -20.03 -33.97 -44.21
CA LYS A 164 -19.98 -35.32 -44.76
C LYS A 164 -19.45 -35.37 -46.21
N CYS A 165 -18.25 -35.93 -46.36
CA CYS A 165 -17.61 -36.23 -47.64
C CYS A 165 -18.58 -36.87 -48.65
N PRO A 166 -18.72 -36.33 -49.87
CA PRO A 166 -19.18 -37.12 -51.00
C PRO A 166 -18.03 -38.01 -51.50
N LEU A 167 -18.26 -39.32 -51.44
CA LEU A 167 -17.43 -40.34 -52.06
C LEU A 167 -17.47 -40.22 -53.59
N THR A 168 -16.59 -39.41 -54.19
CA THR A 168 -16.09 -39.58 -55.57
C THR A 168 -15.02 -38.53 -55.89
N PRO A 169 -13.81 -38.89 -56.38
CA PRO A 169 -12.85 -37.89 -56.85
C PRO A 169 -13.24 -37.33 -58.23
N PRO A 170 -13.10 -36.01 -58.47
CA PRO A 170 -13.20 -35.42 -59.81
C PRO A 170 -11.96 -35.73 -60.68
N PRO A 171 -12.09 -35.69 -62.02
CA PRO A 171 -10.97 -35.99 -62.94
C PRO A 171 -9.86 -34.92 -62.89
N PRO A 172 -8.61 -35.26 -63.24
CA PRO A 172 -7.50 -34.32 -63.18
C PRO A 172 -7.62 -33.20 -64.24
N PRO A 173 -7.18 -31.96 -63.93
CA PRO A 173 -7.18 -30.85 -64.88
C PRO A 173 -6.06 -30.96 -65.93
N SER A 174 -6.35 -30.46 -67.13
CA SER A 174 -5.43 -30.39 -68.28
C SER A 174 -4.23 -29.46 -68.03
N PRO A 175 -3.04 -29.74 -68.61
CA PRO A 175 -1.85 -28.91 -68.42
C PRO A 175 -1.98 -27.53 -69.09
N PRO A 176 -1.38 -26.47 -68.51
CA PRO A 176 -1.40 -25.13 -69.07
C PRO A 176 -0.50 -24.98 -70.32
N PRO A 177 -0.81 -24.05 -71.23
CA PRO A 177 0.01 -23.77 -72.42
C PRO A 177 1.36 -23.11 -72.07
N PRO A 178 2.40 -23.29 -72.89
CA PRO A 178 3.74 -22.76 -72.63
C PRO A 178 3.80 -21.23 -72.68
N ALA A 179 4.57 -20.64 -71.77
CA ALA A 179 4.80 -19.20 -71.67
C ALA A 179 5.63 -18.65 -72.85
N PRO A 180 5.40 -17.39 -73.27
CA PRO A 180 6.19 -16.75 -74.33
C PRO A 180 7.63 -16.43 -73.86
N PRO A 181 8.61 -16.39 -74.78
CA PRO A 181 10.01 -16.17 -74.43
C PRO A 181 10.23 -14.75 -73.92
N VAL A 182 10.79 -14.64 -72.71
CA VAL A 182 11.19 -13.37 -72.10
C VAL A 182 12.48 -12.88 -72.76
N ALA A 183 12.44 -11.68 -73.34
CA ALA A 183 13.62 -11.01 -73.89
C ALA A 183 14.54 -10.54 -72.75
N LEU A 184 15.76 -11.11 -72.70
CA LEU A 184 16.83 -10.69 -71.81
C LEU A 184 17.30 -9.27 -72.18
N LYS A 185 17.19 -8.32 -71.26
CA LYS A 185 17.93 -7.05 -71.32
C LYS A 185 19.26 -7.18 -70.58
N PRO A 186 20.35 -6.53 -71.05
CA PRO A 186 21.71 -6.88 -70.69
C PRO A 186 22.27 -5.93 -69.62
N TYR A 187 22.47 -6.41 -68.39
CA TYR A 187 23.42 -5.81 -67.46
C TYR A 187 24.11 -6.93 -66.65
N PRO A 188 25.42 -7.17 -66.85
CA PRO A 188 26.15 -8.22 -66.14
C PRO A 188 26.65 -7.68 -64.80
N TYR A 189 26.25 -8.30 -63.69
CA TYR A 189 27.04 -8.26 -62.46
C TYR A 189 27.92 -9.51 -62.42
N PRO A 190 29.24 -9.36 -62.25
CA PRO A 190 30.17 -10.49 -62.33
C PRO A 190 30.07 -11.40 -61.10
N ASP A 191 30.11 -12.69 -61.40
CA ASP A 191 30.20 -13.81 -60.49
C ASP A 191 31.45 -13.69 -59.58
N LEU A 192 31.22 -13.51 -58.28
CA LEU A 192 32.29 -13.38 -57.28
C LEU A 192 33.00 -14.73 -56.97
N ALA A 193 32.71 -15.80 -57.71
CA ALA A 193 33.35 -17.10 -57.54
C ALA A 193 34.69 -17.29 -58.27
N ALA A 194 35.21 -16.29 -59.02
CA ALA A 194 36.46 -16.46 -59.75
C ALA A 194 37.30 -15.16 -59.89
N MET A 195 38.07 -14.81 -58.85
CA MET A 195 39.24 -13.92 -58.97
C MET A 195 40.37 -14.38 -58.01
N PRO A 196 41.62 -14.52 -58.47
CA PRO A 196 42.76 -14.80 -57.60
C PRO A 196 43.27 -13.49 -56.96
N PHE A 197 43.16 -13.36 -55.64
CA PHE A 197 43.75 -12.22 -54.93
C PHE A 197 45.16 -12.59 -54.38
N PRO A 198 46.15 -11.69 -54.50
CA PRO A 198 47.49 -11.90 -53.94
C PRO A 198 47.49 -11.88 -52.41
N ILE A 199 48.27 -12.81 -51.83
CA ILE A 199 48.28 -13.28 -50.43
C ILE A 199 48.79 -12.27 -49.36
N LYS A 200 48.95 -10.97 -49.63
CA LYS A 200 49.72 -10.09 -48.73
C LYS A 200 49.01 -9.14 -47.77
N ASP A 201 47.68 -8.99 -47.80
CA ASP A 201 47.00 -8.08 -46.85
C ASP A 201 45.72 -8.68 -46.23
N ARG A 202 45.86 -9.76 -45.45
CA ARG A 202 44.77 -10.32 -44.63
C ARG A 202 45.06 -10.13 -43.14
N PRO A 203 44.16 -9.53 -42.33
CA PRO A 203 44.24 -9.67 -40.88
C PRO A 203 44.03 -11.15 -40.49
N PRO A 204 44.71 -11.68 -39.45
CA PRO A 204 44.68 -13.11 -39.15
C PRO A 204 43.26 -13.58 -38.83
N ALA A 205 42.87 -14.70 -39.46
CA ALA A 205 41.60 -15.36 -39.23
C ALA A 205 41.56 -15.96 -37.82
N TYR A 206 40.47 -15.73 -37.10
CA TYR A 206 40.20 -16.32 -35.80
C TYR A 206 39.96 -17.83 -35.97
N THR A 207 40.86 -18.66 -35.47
CA THR A 207 40.65 -20.11 -35.39
C THR A 207 39.98 -20.44 -34.05
N PRO A 208 38.85 -21.18 -34.03
CA PRO A 208 38.30 -21.72 -32.80
C PRO A 208 39.22 -22.83 -32.30
N THR A 209 39.87 -22.61 -31.15
CA THR A 209 40.59 -23.66 -30.43
C THR A 209 39.59 -24.59 -29.71
N PRO A 210 39.80 -25.93 -29.73
CA PRO A 210 38.97 -26.86 -28.97
C PRO A 210 39.23 -26.72 -27.47
N ASP A 211 38.15 -26.69 -26.68
CA ASP A 211 38.20 -26.72 -25.21
C ASP A 211 38.88 -28.01 -24.71
N PRO A 212 39.85 -27.93 -23.78
CA PRO A 212 40.28 -29.10 -23.01
C PRO A 212 39.37 -29.30 -21.79
N LEU A 213 38.90 -30.55 -21.62
CA LEU A 213 38.32 -31.08 -20.38
C LEU A 213 39.24 -30.85 -19.16
N PRO A 214 38.70 -30.80 -17.93
CA PRO A 214 39.48 -30.45 -16.74
C PRO A 214 40.31 -31.63 -16.23
N PRO A 215 41.54 -31.42 -15.73
CA PRO A 215 42.20 -32.35 -14.83
C PRO A 215 42.05 -31.89 -13.37
N ALA A 216 41.78 -32.87 -12.52
CA ALA A 216 41.75 -32.73 -11.08
C ALA A 216 43.13 -32.30 -10.50
N GLY A 217 43.08 -31.43 -9.48
CA GLY A 217 44.04 -31.37 -8.38
C GLY A 217 45.37 -30.64 -8.61
N GLY A 218 45.57 -29.52 -7.90
CA GLY A 218 46.90 -28.95 -7.67
C GLY A 218 46.91 -27.44 -7.43
N VAL A 219 47.06 -27.04 -6.17
CA VAL A 219 47.22 -25.64 -5.72
C VAL A 219 48.63 -25.13 -6.05
N LEU A 220 48.76 -23.97 -6.70
CA LEU A 220 49.99 -23.17 -6.69
C LEU A 220 49.68 -21.69 -6.47
N VAL A 221 50.33 -21.14 -5.44
CA VAL A 221 50.30 -19.76 -4.99
C VAL A 221 51.32 -18.94 -5.81
N MET A 222 50.96 -17.71 -6.21
CA MET A 222 51.88 -16.69 -6.73
C MET A 222 51.65 -15.33 -6.04
N PRO A 223 52.68 -14.47 -5.92
CA PRO A 223 52.75 -13.40 -4.92
C PRO A 223 52.29 -12.03 -5.42
N ARG A 224 51.92 -11.16 -4.47
CA ARG A 224 51.32 -9.82 -4.65
C ARG A 224 52.38 -8.70 -4.76
N PRO A 225 52.17 -7.65 -5.58
CA PRO A 225 53.07 -6.50 -5.72
C PRO A 225 53.02 -5.52 -4.51
N PRO A 226 54.05 -4.67 -4.32
CA PRO A 226 54.26 -3.90 -3.09
C PRO A 226 53.43 -2.60 -3.03
N GLN A 227 52.96 -2.26 -1.83
CA GLN A 227 52.29 -0.99 -1.51
C GLN A 227 53.25 0.00 -0.80
N PRO A 228 53.01 1.32 -0.88
CA PRO A 228 53.86 2.34 -0.26
C PRO A 228 53.68 2.41 1.27
N THR A 229 54.80 2.64 1.97
CA THR A 229 54.94 2.70 3.43
C THR A 229 54.51 4.06 4.02
N PRO A 230 53.85 4.11 5.19
CA PRO A 230 53.70 5.33 5.97
C PRO A 230 54.95 5.62 6.83
N PRO A 231 55.15 6.87 7.30
CA PRO A 231 56.33 7.24 8.07
C PRO A 231 56.30 6.67 9.51
N VAL A 232 57.50 6.42 10.02
CA VAL A 232 57.81 5.87 11.34
C VAL A 232 57.88 6.98 12.38
N GLY A 233 57.28 6.76 13.55
CA GLY A 233 57.71 7.41 14.80
C GLY A 233 56.61 8.09 15.62
N GLY A 234 56.03 7.36 16.57
CA GLY A 234 55.13 7.91 17.59
C GLY A 234 54.30 6.81 18.26
N VAL A 235 54.84 6.22 19.33
CA VAL A 235 54.12 5.20 20.12
C VAL A 235 53.05 5.91 20.95
N LEU A 236 51.79 5.85 20.54
CA LEU A 236 50.64 5.98 21.44
C LEU A 236 50.15 4.57 21.76
N VAL A 237 50.45 4.10 22.96
CA VAL A 237 49.85 2.89 23.52
C VAL A 237 48.38 3.21 23.83
N MET A 238 47.47 2.79 22.97
CA MET A 238 46.05 2.73 23.34
C MET A 238 45.84 1.53 24.26
N PRO A 239 45.19 1.70 25.44
CA PRO A 239 44.80 0.56 26.25
C PRO A 239 43.74 -0.26 25.50
N PRO A 240 43.67 -1.59 25.73
CA PRO A 240 42.70 -2.45 25.06
C PRO A 240 41.26 -1.97 25.36
N PRO A 241 40.33 -2.13 24.40
CA PRO A 241 38.94 -1.78 24.61
C PRO A 241 38.39 -2.62 25.77
N ALA A 242 37.70 -1.96 26.70
CA ALA A 242 37.04 -2.63 27.81
C ALA A 242 36.02 -3.65 27.26
N PRO A 243 35.94 -4.85 27.85
CA PRO A 243 34.93 -5.83 27.45
C PRO A 243 33.54 -5.25 27.65
N LEU A 244 32.69 -5.37 26.63
CA LEU A 244 31.27 -5.02 26.71
C LEU A 244 30.60 -5.82 27.85
N PRO A 245 29.72 -5.21 28.65
CA PRO A 245 29.02 -5.92 29.71
C PRO A 245 28.13 -7.02 29.11
N THR A 246 28.34 -8.25 29.56
CA THR A 246 27.48 -9.39 29.24
C THR A 246 26.08 -9.13 29.80
N PRO A 247 24.99 -9.38 29.04
CA PRO A 247 23.63 -9.27 29.57
C PRO A 247 23.44 -10.26 30.73
N PRO A 248 22.65 -9.90 31.77
CA PRO A 248 22.39 -10.81 32.88
C PRO A 248 21.64 -12.05 32.40
N PRO A 249 21.87 -13.22 33.02
CA PRO A 249 21.15 -14.44 32.67
C PRO A 249 19.65 -14.27 32.95
N PRO A 250 18.77 -14.92 32.15
CA PRO A 250 17.34 -14.90 32.39
C PRO A 250 17.02 -15.52 33.76
N PRO A 251 15.97 -15.04 34.46
CA PRO A 251 15.56 -15.62 35.73
C PRO A 251 15.16 -17.10 35.55
N PRO A 252 15.36 -17.94 36.58
CA PRO A 252 14.99 -19.36 36.50
C PRO A 252 13.48 -19.49 36.26
N PRO A 253 13.04 -20.54 35.53
CA PRO A 253 11.63 -20.79 35.33
C PRO A 253 10.94 -20.98 36.67
N VAL A 254 9.86 -20.24 36.90
CA VAL A 254 9.00 -20.41 38.05
C VAL A 254 8.34 -21.78 37.92
N SER A 255 8.69 -22.70 38.81
CA SER A 255 8.01 -23.99 38.95
C SER A 255 6.59 -23.76 39.44
N VAL A 256 5.64 -23.65 38.50
CA VAL A 256 4.22 -23.73 38.83
C VAL A 256 3.90 -25.21 39.02
N THR A 257 3.74 -25.63 40.28
CA THR A 257 3.10 -26.91 40.58
C THR A 257 1.64 -26.81 40.11
N PRO A 258 1.18 -27.71 39.21
CA PRO A 258 -0.22 -27.76 38.86
C PRO A 258 -0.98 -28.26 40.09
N ALA A 259 -1.91 -27.45 40.59
CA ALA A 259 -2.88 -27.92 41.57
C ALA A 259 -3.75 -29.00 40.90
N GLU A 260 -3.78 -30.19 41.49
CA GLU A 260 -4.67 -31.28 41.09
C GLU A 260 -6.12 -30.81 41.12
N VAL A 261 -6.80 -30.98 40.00
CA VAL A 261 -8.25 -30.85 39.90
C VAL A 261 -8.86 -32.16 40.38
N SER A 262 -9.41 -32.16 41.61
CA SER A 262 -10.35 -33.18 42.06
C SER A 262 -11.78 -32.66 41.96
N VAL A 263 -12.64 -33.49 41.40
CA VAL A 263 -13.96 -33.19 40.83
C VAL A 263 -15.07 -33.32 41.89
N THR A 264 -15.81 -32.21 42.15
CA THR A 264 -17.24 -32.04 42.56
C THR A 264 -17.80 -32.67 43.87
N PRO A 265 -19.01 -32.28 44.35
CA PRO A 265 -19.68 -30.95 44.40
C PRO A 265 -20.33 -30.66 45.79
N THR A 266 -20.62 -29.41 46.15
CA THR A 266 -21.74 -29.12 47.10
C THR A 266 -22.32 -27.72 46.88
N PHE A 267 -23.63 -27.69 46.63
CA PHE A 267 -24.46 -26.51 46.42
C PHE A 267 -25.05 -26.06 47.77
N ILE A 268 -24.87 -24.78 48.13
CA ILE A 268 -25.63 -24.12 49.20
C ILE A 268 -25.98 -22.70 48.69
N PRO A 269 -27.27 -22.32 48.62
CA PRO A 269 -27.68 -20.97 48.25
C PRO A 269 -27.55 -20.05 49.48
N ALA A 270 -26.98 -18.85 49.30
CA ALA A 270 -26.94 -17.84 50.37
C ALA A 270 -28.05 -16.80 50.16
N GLU A 271 -28.79 -16.57 51.24
CA GLU A 271 -29.97 -15.71 51.36
C GLU A 271 -29.68 -14.21 51.21
N VAL A 272 -30.76 -13.54 50.79
CA VAL A 272 -31.03 -12.11 50.80
C VAL A 272 -30.91 -11.50 52.21
N SER A 273 -30.28 -10.34 52.31
CA SER A 273 -30.52 -9.41 53.42
C SER A 273 -30.81 -8.02 52.86
N ALA A 274 -32.05 -7.58 53.03
CA ALA A 274 -32.52 -6.25 52.67
C ALA A 274 -32.07 -5.23 53.73
N VAL A 275 -31.59 -4.07 53.28
CA VAL A 275 -31.54 -2.86 54.10
C VAL A 275 -32.21 -1.75 53.32
N SER A 276 -33.34 -1.30 53.85
CA SER A 276 -34.14 -0.18 53.36
C SER A 276 -33.61 1.15 53.90
N VAL A 277 -33.38 2.12 53.03
CA VAL A 277 -33.41 3.54 53.38
C VAL A 277 -34.23 4.29 52.34
N SER A 278 -35.30 4.93 52.80
CA SER A 278 -36.20 5.81 52.07
C SER A 278 -35.62 7.22 51.91
N VAL A 279 -35.91 7.92 50.79
CA VAL A 279 -36.54 9.26 50.76
C VAL A 279 -36.72 9.76 49.30
N ALA A 280 -37.99 10.11 49.00
CA ALA A 280 -38.58 11.06 48.05
C ALA A 280 -37.99 11.30 46.64
N GLY A 281 -38.79 10.99 45.62
CA GLY A 281 -38.67 11.56 44.27
C GLY A 281 -39.71 12.67 44.00
N PRO A 282 -39.69 13.32 42.83
CA PRO A 282 -40.87 13.88 42.21
C PRO A 282 -41.43 12.94 41.12
N SER A 283 -42.76 12.92 41.08
CA SER A 283 -43.65 12.13 40.25
C SER A 283 -43.54 12.38 38.74
N TYR A 284 -43.58 11.32 37.94
CA TYR A 284 -44.02 11.38 36.55
C TYR A 284 -44.99 10.23 36.26
N THR A 285 -46.14 10.59 35.68
CA THR A 285 -47.26 9.71 35.30
C THR A 285 -46.99 9.02 33.96
N PRO A 286 -47.29 7.73 33.79
CA PRO A 286 -47.17 7.06 32.50
C PRO A 286 -48.40 7.37 31.63
N ALA A 287 -48.19 7.90 30.42
CA ALA A 287 -49.24 8.01 29.43
C ALA A 287 -49.25 6.77 28.52
N THR A 288 -50.44 6.20 28.43
CA THR A 288 -50.89 4.99 27.74
C THR A 288 -51.00 5.13 26.22
N THR A 289 -50.83 4.00 25.54
CA THR A 289 -51.50 3.57 24.29
C THR A 289 -51.33 4.44 23.03
N TYR A 290 -50.49 3.93 22.12
CA TYR A 290 -50.36 4.34 20.72
C TYR A 290 -51.62 3.94 19.93
N ASN A 291 -52.27 4.90 19.26
CA ASN A 291 -53.39 4.67 18.34
C ASN A 291 -53.00 5.19 16.94
N PRO A 292 -52.95 4.34 15.88
CA PRO A 292 -52.29 4.67 14.61
C PRO A 292 -53.19 5.28 13.51
N TYR A 293 -54.32 5.91 13.84
CA TYR A 293 -55.20 6.54 12.85
C TYR A 293 -55.84 7.83 13.36
N ASP A 294 -55.05 8.90 13.45
CA ASP A 294 -55.60 10.25 13.58
C ASP A 294 -55.23 11.09 12.35
N ASP A 295 -56.25 11.73 11.79
CA ASP A 295 -56.29 12.35 10.47
C ASP A 295 -56.22 13.87 10.64
N GLY A 296 -55.12 14.48 10.19
CA GLY A 296 -54.98 15.93 10.29
C GLY A 296 -53.62 16.47 9.82
N CYS A 297 -53.66 17.15 8.66
CA CYS A 297 -52.64 18.06 8.10
C CYS A 297 -51.49 17.45 7.27
N SER A 298 -51.83 17.20 6.01
CA SER A 298 -51.10 17.58 4.80
C SER A 298 -50.13 18.77 4.96
N GLY A 299 -48.88 18.58 4.56
CA GLY A 299 -47.91 19.66 4.30
C GLY A 299 -46.50 19.13 4.09
N TYR A 300 -46.22 18.52 2.94
CA TYR A 300 -44.87 18.15 2.53
C TYR A 300 -44.11 19.44 2.16
N THR A 301 -43.11 19.81 2.97
CA THR A 301 -42.08 20.79 2.61
C THR A 301 -40.70 20.17 2.90
N PRO A 302 -39.73 20.21 1.97
CA PRO A 302 -38.39 19.73 2.23
C PRO A 302 -37.68 20.74 3.14
N ALA A 303 -37.28 20.29 4.34
CA ALA A 303 -36.61 21.16 5.30
C ALA A 303 -35.17 21.45 4.84
N GLU A 304 -35.02 22.67 4.34
CA GLU A 304 -33.79 23.43 4.27
C GLU A 304 -33.11 23.53 5.64
N TYR A 305 -31.79 23.62 5.56
CA TYR A 305 -30.82 24.06 6.56
C TYR A 305 -31.42 24.83 7.76
N ALA A 306 -31.60 24.15 8.89
CA ALA A 306 -31.93 24.78 10.17
C ALA A 306 -30.69 24.81 11.07
N GLY A 307 -30.18 26.01 11.31
CA GLY A 307 -29.07 26.29 12.21
C GLY A 307 -29.37 25.86 13.64
N ALA A 308 -28.38 25.27 14.30
CA ALA A 308 -28.42 24.97 15.71
C ALA A 308 -28.28 26.27 16.53
N SER A 309 -29.27 26.57 17.37
CA SER A 309 -29.19 27.62 18.39
C SER A 309 -29.41 27.02 19.78
N GLY A 310 -28.38 27.10 20.63
CA GLY A 310 -28.39 27.07 22.10
C GLY A 310 -28.92 25.77 22.73
N TYR A 311 -28.30 25.15 23.73
CA TYR A 311 -27.42 25.60 24.81
C TYR A 311 -26.97 24.29 25.48
N GLU A 312 -25.68 23.98 25.62
CA GLU A 312 -25.13 23.18 26.74
C GLU A 312 -23.61 23.43 26.84
N VAL A 313 -23.33 24.32 27.79
CA VAL A 313 -22.14 24.63 28.60
C VAL A 313 -20.98 23.60 28.57
N TYR A 314 -19.79 24.08 28.17
CA TYR A 314 -18.43 23.50 28.23
C TYR A 314 -18.20 22.12 27.59
N GLY A 315 -18.07 22.08 26.26
CA GLY A 315 -17.37 21.00 25.55
C GLY A 315 -17.26 21.27 24.05
N TYR A 316 -16.05 21.50 23.56
CA TYR A 316 -15.59 21.48 22.15
C TYR A 316 -16.59 21.03 21.06
N GLY A 317 -17.63 21.83 20.81
CA GLY A 317 -18.54 21.72 19.68
C GLY A 317 -18.10 22.66 18.57
N ASN A 318 -16.86 22.54 18.10
CA ASN A 318 -16.46 23.23 16.89
C ASN A 318 -16.53 22.25 15.73
N ASN A 319 -17.22 22.66 14.69
CA ASN A 319 -17.52 21.99 13.42
C ASN A 319 -16.28 21.62 12.57
N TYR A 320 -15.12 21.35 13.20
CA TYR A 320 -13.86 21.05 12.54
C TYR A 320 -13.85 19.64 11.94
N ASP A 321 -14.34 18.65 12.70
CA ASP A 321 -14.36 17.26 12.26
C ASP A 321 -15.70 16.91 11.65
N VAL A 322 -15.69 16.66 10.35
CA VAL A 322 -16.90 16.35 9.59
C VAL A 322 -17.06 14.84 9.50
N TRP A 323 -18.10 14.33 10.15
CA TRP A 323 -18.47 12.92 10.15
C TRP A 323 -19.70 12.71 9.28
N VAL A 324 -19.58 11.87 8.25
CA VAL A 324 -20.66 11.57 7.31
C VAL A 324 -21.15 10.16 7.55
N SER A 325 -22.45 9.98 7.77
CA SER A 325 -23.06 8.67 7.87
C SER A 325 -22.86 7.88 6.57
N ALA A 326 -22.42 6.63 6.70
CA ALA A 326 -22.22 5.74 5.58
C ALA A 326 -23.20 4.56 5.71
N GLU A 327 -23.80 4.18 4.58
CA GLU A 327 -24.69 3.04 4.47
C GLU A 327 -24.14 2.00 3.48
N PRO A 328 -24.44 0.70 3.67
CA PRO A 328 -24.04 -0.34 2.74
C PRO A 328 -24.50 -0.01 1.30
N GLY A 329 -23.56 0.03 0.36
CA GLY A 329 -23.84 0.28 -1.06
C GLY A 329 -23.80 1.76 -1.49
N TYR A 330 -23.67 2.72 -0.57
CA TYR A 330 -23.41 4.11 -0.92
C TYR A 330 -21.90 4.37 -1.06
N GLY A 331 -21.50 5.03 -2.15
CA GLY A 331 -20.11 5.44 -2.34
C GLY A 331 -19.67 6.41 -1.25
N TYR A 332 -18.46 6.26 -0.74
CA TYR A 332 -17.89 7.18 0.26
C TYR A 332 -17.43 8.49 -0.40
N PRO A 333 -17.43 9.62 0.33
CA PRO A 333 -16.95 10.89 -0.21
C PRO A 333 -15.47 10.78 -0.63
N GLN A 334 -15.10 11.42 -1.75
CA GLN A 334 -13.73 11.39 -2.29
C GLN A 334 -12.67 11.93 -1.32
N ASP A 335 -13.08 12.80 -0.40
CA ASP A 335 -12.21 13.40 0.62
C ASP A 335 -12.25 12.62 1.96
N ALA A 336 -12.68 11.36 1.95
CA ALA A 336 -12.68 10.50 3.12
C ALA A 336 -11.25 10.29 3.67
N VAL A 337 -11.13 10.25 4.99
CA VAL A 337 -9.83 10.10 5.64
C VAL A 337 -9.33 8.66 5.52
N ILE A 338 -8.19 8.46 4.87
CA ILE A 338 -7.56 7.16 4.71
C ILE A 338 -6.78 6.81 5.99
N GLY A 339 -7.23 5.75 6.66
CA GLY A 339 -6.65 5.21 7.89
C GLY A 339 -5.45 4.30 7.65
N GLY A 340 -5.35 3.70 6.47
CA GLY A 340 -4.25 2.82 6.10
C GLY A 340 -4.66 1.83 5.02
N HIS A 341 -4.18 0.60 5.12
CA HIS A 341 -4.43 -0.46 4.15
C HIS A 341 -4.56 -1.82 4.82
N ASP A 342 -5.38 -2.68 4.22
CA ASP A 342 -5.47 -4.09 4.58
C ASP A 342 -4.31 -4.88 3.96
N THR A 343 -4.18 -6.16 4.31
CA THR A 343 -3.16 -7.10 3.83
C THR A 343 -3.10 -7.25 2.30
N ASN A 344 -4.21 -6.98 1.61
CA ASN A 344 -4.31 -6.98 0.14
C ASN A 344 -4.07 -5.58 -0.49
N MET A 345 -3.58 -4.61 0.30
CA MET A 345 -3.41 -3.21 -0.06
C MET A 345 -4.71 -2.43 -0.34
N ALA A 346 -5.89 -2.99 -0.06
CA ALA A 346 -7.14 -2.25 -0.13
C ALA A 346 -7.11 -1.13 0.92
N GLN A 347 -7.56 0.06 0.52
CA GLN A 347 -7.60 1.21 1.41
C GLN A 347 -8.61 0.99 2.54
N LEU A 348 -8.17 1.30 3.76
CA LEU A 348 -9.01 1.34 4.96
C LEU A 348 -9.33 2.79 5.29
N LEU A 349 -10.59 3.11 5.52
CA LEU A 349 -11.02 4.45 5.90
C LEU A 349 -11.13 4.58 7.43
N VAL A 350 -10.88 5.78 7.93
CA VAL A 350 -11.14 6.14 9.32
C VAL A 350 -12.64 6.29 9.52
N CYS A 351 -13.20 5.51 10.44
CA CYS A 351 -14.61 5.58 10.79
C CYS A 351 -14.84 5.56 12.31
N ARG A 352 -16.08 5.82 12.70
CA ARG A 352 -16.60 5.52 14.04
C ARG A 352 -17.91 4.74 13.94
N GLY A 353 -17.98 3.61 14.62
CA GLY A 353 -19.21 2.82 14.78
C GLY A 353 -19.96 3.27 16.02
N TYR A 354 -21.29 3.23 16.01
CA TYR A 354 -22.09 3.49 17.19
C TYR A 354 -22.42 2.18 17.90
N TYR A 355 -21.72 1.90 18.99
CA TYR A 355 -21.83 0.65 19.73
C TYR A 355 -22.09 0.90 21.21
N ARG A 356 -23.15 0.27 21.75
CA ARG A 356 -23.57 0.40 23.17
C ARG A 356 -23.68 1.84 23.67
N GLY A 357 -24.24 2.73 22.85
CA GLY A 357 -24.46 4.14 23.22
C GLY A 357 -23.26 5.06 22.99
N VAL A 358 -22.14 4.53 22.49
CA VAL A 358 -20.88 5.26 22.34
C VAL A 358 -20.38 5.18 20.90
N HIS A 359 -19.77 6.27 20.41
CA HIS A 359 -19.00 6.25 19.17
C HIS A 359 -17.60 5.70 19.42
N VAL A 360 -17.28 4.55 18.80
CA VAL A 360 -15.98 3.89 18.90
C VAL A 360 -15.26 4.00 17.55
N PRO A 361 -14.04 4.55 17.49
CA PRO A 361 -13.29 4.62 16.25
C PRO A 361 -12.81 3.23 15.78
N GLY A 362 -12.64 3.08 14.47
CA GLY A 362 -12.24 1.82 13.85
C GLY A 362 -11.89 1.96 12.37
N LYS A 363 -11.95 0.84 11.65
CA LYS A 363 -11.68 0.76 10.21
C LYS A 363 -12.98 0.54 9.43
N ALA A 364 -13.16 1.24 8.32
CA ALA A 364 -14.20 0.93 7.34
C ALA A 364 -13.57 0.33 6.09
N ILE A 365 -14.18 -0.74 5.58
CA ILE A 365 -13.77 -1.42 4.35
C ILE A 365 -14.78 -1.07 3.26
N PRO A 366 -14.44 -0.18 2.32
CA PRO A 366 -15.44 0.33 1.38
C PRO A 366 -16.05 -0.74 0.47
N SER A 367 -15.28 -1.75 0.09
CA SER A 367 -15.77 -2.86 -0.74
C SER A 367 -16.78 -3.75 -0.02
N MET A 368 -16.77 -3.77 1.32
CA MET A 368 -17.72 -4.54 2.13
C MET A 368 -18.90 -3.71 2.61
N GLY A 369 -18.78 -2.38 2.62
CA GLY A 369 -19.84 -1.48 3.12
C GLY A 369 -20.09 -1.62 4.62
N CYS A 370 -19.06 -1.97 5.40
CA CYS A 370 -19.16 -2.11 6.86
C CYS A 370 -17.95 -1.52 7.58
N ALA A 371 -18.16 -1.18 8.85
CA ALA A 371 -17.11 -0.79 9.78
C ALA A 371 -16.78 -1.94 10.74
N PHE A 372 -15.54 -1.93 11.20
CA PHE A 372 -15.04 -2.83 12.24
C PHE A 372 -14.47 -1.99 13.37
N ILE A 373 -14.89 -2.28 14.59
CA ILE A 373 -14.43 -1.61 15.82
C ILE A 373 -13.82 -2.65 16.77
N ALA A 374 -12.84 -2.22 17.56
CA ALA A 374 -12.24 -3.05 18.60
C ALA A 374 -12.96 -2.80 19.94
N HIS A 375 -13.49 -3.86 20.55
CA HIS A 375 -14.06 -3.76 21.90
C HIS A 375 -14.08 -5.11 22.62
N GLY A 376 -13.64 -5.11 23.89
CA GLY A 376 -13.76 -6.26 24.77
C GLY A 376 -12.97 -7.49 24.30
N GLY A 377 -11.84 -7.29 23.62
CA GLY A 377 -11.02 -8.39 23.11
C GLY A 377 -11.46 -8.92 21.73
N ARG A 378 -12.49 -8.33 21.12
CA ARG A 378 -13.07 -8.80 19.84
C ARG A 378 -13.12 -7.69 18.80
N GLU A 379 -13.12 -8.12 17.54
CA GLU A 379 -13.51 -7.28 16.41
C GLU A 379 -15.04 -7.37 16.26
N ILE A 380 -15.71 -6.22 16.28
CA ILE A 380 -17.15 -6.09 16.12
C ILE A 380 -17.42 -5.45 14.76
N MET A 381 -18.24 -6.10 13.95
CA MET A 381 -18.71 -5.56 12.67
C MET A 381 -19.97 -4.74 12.90
N GLU A 382 -19.96 -3.49 12.45
CA GLU A 382 -21.07 -2.55 12.53
C GLU A 382 -21.47 -2.04 11.15
N SER A 383 -22.76 -2.11 10.83
CA SER A 383 -23.31 -1.61 9.57
C SER A 383 -23.68 -0.13 9.62
N SER A 384 -23.94 0.40 10.82
CA SER A 384 -24.23 1.83 11.03
C SER A 384 -22.97 2.53 11.56
N TYR A 385 -22.31 3.28 10.69
CA TYR A 385 -21.07 3.96 11.02
C TYR A 385 -20.97 5.31 10.30
N GLN A 386 -20.04 6.13 10.79
CA GLN A 386 -19.72 7.40 10.18
C GLN A 386 -18.26 7.41 9.74
N ILE A 387 -18.01 7.98 8.57
CA ILE A 387 -16.68 8.15 7.98
C ILE A 387 -16.20 9.57 8.27
N LEU A 388 -14.93 9.71 8.64
CA LEU A 388 -14.29 11.02 8.80
C LEU A 388 -13.94 11.60 7.43
N VAL A 389 -14.22 12.88 7.21
CA VAL A 389 -14.01 13.56 5.91
C VAL A 389 -13.10 14.78 6.08
N GLY A 390 -12.27 15.02 5.08
CA GLY A 390 -11.29 16.10 5.04
C GLY A 390 -9.86 15.56 5.14
N GLN A 391 -9.44 14.64 4.26
CA GLN A 391 -8.12 14.00 4.31
C GLN A 391 -6.98 15.02 4.48
N GLY A 392 -7.03 16.16 3.78
CA GLY A 392 -6.01 17.22 3.87
C GLY A 392 -5.98 17.98 5.20
N LYS A 393 -6.98 17.82 6.07
CA LYS A 393 -7.07 18.50 7.38
C LYS A 393 -6.34 17.75 8.49
N TYR A 394 -5.93 16.51 8.25
CA TYR A 394 -5.35 15.65 9.29
C TYR A 394 -3.96 15.16 8.92
N HIS A 395 -3.13 14.91 9.94
CA HIS A 395 -1.84 14.26 9.81
C HIS A 395 -1.70 13.17 10.89
N TRP A 396 -0.84 12.19 10.61
CA TRP A 396 -0.53 11.12 11.55
C TRP A 396 0.77 11.43 12.28
N VAL A 397 0.76 11.32 13.60
CA VAL A 397 1.91 11.64 14.46
C VAL A 397 2.29 10.39 15.26
N PRO A 398 3.58 10.01 15.30
CA PRO A 398 4.02 8.89 16.12
C PRO A 398 3.62 9.05 17.59
N GLY A 399 3.09 7.98 18.17
CA GLY A 399 2.67 7.89 19.56
C GLY A 399 3.08 6.56 20.20
N TYR A 400 3.19 6.55 21.51
CA TYR A 400 3.54 5.36 22.28
C TYR A 400 2.86 5.36 23.65
N SER A 401 2.53 4.17 24.15
CA SER A 401 2.13 3.95 25.55
C SER A 401 0.98 4.84 26.08
N GLY A 402 0.01 5.19 25.24
CA GLY A 402 -1.11 6.09 25.58
C GLY A 402 -0.84 7.57 25.35
N SER A 403 0.30 7.97 24.77
CA SER A 403 0.59 9.36 24.46
C SER A 403 -0.42 9.91 23.46
N VAL A 404 -1.07 11.02 23.81
CA VAL A 404 -2.00 11.73 22.94
C VAL A 404 -1.42 13.11 22.62
N PRO A 405 -0.94 13.35 21.39
CA PRO A 405 -0.43 14.66 20.99
C PRO A 405 -1.53 15.74 20.99
N HIS A 406 -1.12 17.00 21.08
CA HIS A 406 -2.06 18.12 21.00
C HIS A 406 -2.77 18.13 19.63
N GLY A 407 -4.07 18.45 19.63
CA GLY A 407 -4.87 18.44 18.41
C GLY A 407 -5.30 17.03 17.97
N ALA A 408 -5.12 15.99 18.79
CA ALA A 408 -5.66 14.66 18.51
C ALA A 408 -7.18 14.68 18.31
N VAL A 409 -7.64 13.92 17.32
CA VAL A 409 -9.05 13.84 16.94
C VAL A 409 -9.81 12.96 17.92
N VAL A 410 -10.85 13.50 18.54
CA VAL A 410 -11.75 12.77 19.45
C VAL A 410 -12.90 12.19 18.64
N ALA A 411 -13.01 10.87 18.58
CA ALA A 411 -14.07 10.19 17.84
C ALA A 411 -15.33 9.93 18.67
N GLY A 412 -15.18 9.85 19.99
CA GLY A 412 -16.26 9.61 20.95
C GLY A 412 -15.76 9.66 22.38
N ARG A 413 -16.58 9.20 23.33
CA ARG A 413 -16.23 9.11 24.75
C ARG A 413 -16.67 7.77 25.32
N SER A 414 -15.81 7.14 26.11
CA SER A 414 -16.15 5.92 26.82
C SER A 414 -17.34 6.17 27.78
N PRO A 415 -18.01 5.10 28.27
CA PRO A 415 -19.09 5.25 29.25
C PRO A 415 -18.67 5.98 30.54
N MET A 416 -17.37 6.00 30.86
CA MET A 416 -16.79 6.73 31.99
C MET A 416 -16.44 8.19 31.66
N GLY A 417 -16.76 8.65 30.44
CA GLY A 417 -16.52 10.01 29.97
C GLY A 417 -15.13 10.25 29.37
N GLU A 418 -14.27 9.22 29.32
CA GLU A 418 -12.90 9.33 28.80
C GLU A 418 -12.91 9.52 27.27
N PRO A 419 -12.17 10.48 26.70
CA PRO A 419 -12.12 10.68 25.26
C PRO A 419 -11.46 9.48 24.55
N LEU A 420 -12.12 9.02 23.48
CA LEU A 420 -11.60 8.00 22.58
C LEU A 420 -10.94 8.67 21.37
N TYR A 421 -9.66 8.39 21.17
CA TYR A 421 -8.87 8.94 20.07
C TYR A 421 -8.68 7.93 18.94
N ILE A 422 -8.37 8.46 17.77
CA ILE A 422 -8.09 7.66 16.57
C ILE A 422 -6.59 7.42 16.49
N GLY A 423 -6.21 6.15 16.46
CA GLY A 423 -4.84 5.73 16.14
C GLY A 423 -4.80 4.77 14.98
N ARG A 424 -3.61 4.53 14.45
CA ARG A 424 -3.36 3.42 13.50
C ARG A 424 -2.04 2.74 13.84
N GLY A 425 -1.93 1.47 13.48
CA GLY A 425 -0.74 0.68 13.77
C GLY A 425 -0.51 -0.42 12.74
N HIS A 426 0.76 -0.78 12.57
CA HIS A 426 1.15 -1.83 11.65
C HIS A 426 1.03 -3.20 12.32
N TYR A 427 0.30 -4.11 11.69
CA TYR A 427 0.15 -5.49 12.15
C TYR A 427 0.01 -6.43 10.95
N ARG A 428 0.93 -7.40 10.85
CA ARG A 428 0.92 -8.47 9.81
C ARG A 428 0.74 -7.96 8.37
N GLY A 429 1.42 -6.86 8.02
CA GLY A 429 1.37 -6.28 6.66
C GLY A 429 0.13 -5.42 6.39
N SER A 430 -0.68 -5.13 7.41
CA SER A 430 -1.73 -4.14 7.36
C SER A 430 -1.38 -2.95 8.23
N LEU A 431 -1.71 -1.74 7.76
CA LEU A 431 -1.76 -0.53 8.57
C LEU A 431 -3.22 -0.24 8.91
N THR A 432 -3.64 -0.57 10.13
CA THR A 432 -5.06 -0.57 10.51
C THR A 432 -5.37 0.56 11.50
N PRO A 433 -6.43 1.36 11.26
CA PRO A 433 -6.93 2.32 12.24
C PRO A 433 -7.74 1.62 13.35
N GLY A 434 -7.70 2.19 14.56
CA GLY A 434 -8.34 1.64 15.75
C GLY A 434 -8.54 2.70 16.84
N VAL A 435 -8.82 2.23 18.05
CA VAL A 435 -9.16 3.06 19.20
C VAL A 435 -7.98 3.21 20.15
N ILE A 436 -7.74 4.43 20.59
CA ILE A 436 -6.84 4.76 21.70
C ILE A 436 -7.71 5.26 22.84
N GLU A 437 -7.75 4.48 23.91
CA GLU A 437 -8.27 4.88 25.20
C GLU A 437 -7.06 5.17 26.11
N PRO A 438 -6.83 6.43 26.54
CA PRO A 438 -5.62 6.81 27.28
C PRO A 438 -5.33 5.94 28.50
N SER A 439 -6.37 5.53 29.24
CA SER A 439 -6.27 4.62 30.39
C SER A 439 -5.71 3.24 30.05
N ASN A 440 -5.99 2.72 28.84
CA ASN A 440 -5.46 1.43 28.36
C ASN A 440 -4.00 1.49 27.92
N ARG A 441 -3.45 2.70 27.71
CA ARG A 441 -2.04 2.94 27.30
C ARG A 441 -1.59 2.17 26.06
N CYS A 442 -2.51 1.81 25.16
CA CYS A 442 -2.21 1.12 23.91
C CYS A 442 -3.22 1.50 22.83
N LEU A 443 -2.86 1.24 21.58
CA LEU A 443 -3.80 1.23 20.45
C LEU A 443 -4.46 -0.15 20.38
N GLN A 444 -5.78 -0.18 20.28
CA GLN A 444 -6.57 -1.39 20.06
C GLN A 444 -7.10 -1.39 18.62
N ILE A 445 -6.65 -2.33 17.80
CA ILE A 445 -7.08 -2.47 16.40
C ILE A 445 -7.97 -3.70 16.19
N PRO A 446 -9.02 -3.58 15.37
CA PRO A 446 -9.80 -4.73 14.92
C PRO A 446 -9.05 -5.49 13.82
N PHE A 447 -8.78 -6.78 14.00
CA PHE A 447 -8.10 -7.60 12.99
C PHE A 447 -8.50 -9.09 13.06
N HIS A 448 -9.04 -9.62 11.96
CA HIS A 448 -9.41 -11.04 11.79
C HIS A 448 -10.19 -11.63 12.99
N GLY A 449 -11.27 -10.97 13.41
CA GLY A 449 -12.16 -11.39 14.49
C GLY A 449 -11.69 -11.01 15.89
N ASN A 450 -10.47 -10.49 16.06
CA ASN A 450 -9.89 -10.21 17.37
C ASN A 450 -9.51 -8.74 17.54
N GLU A 451 -9.47 -8.30 18.79
CA GLU A 451 -8.83 -7.03 19.18
C GLU A 451 -7.34 -7.28 19.39
N ILE A 452 -6.49 -6.54 18.67
CA ILE A 452 -5.04 -6.59 18.82
C ILE A 452 -4.56 -5.32 19.51
N ARG A 453 -3.70 -5.47 20.52
CA ARG A 453 -3.12 -4.36 21.28
C ARG A 453 -1.72 -4.05 20.77
N LEU A 454 -1.47 -2.79 20.43
CA LEU A 454 -0.19 -2.29 19.93
C LEU A 454 0.34 -1.18 20.83
N SER A 455 1.61 -1.29 21.22
CA SER A 455 2.29 -0.27 22.05
C SER A 455 2.92 0.87 21.25
N SER A 456 3.21 0.61 19.97
CA SER A 456 3.71 1.58 19.00
C SER A 456 2.65 1.81 17.94
N TYR A 457 2.31 3.07 17.72
CA TYR A 457 1.23 3.47 16.83
C TYR A 457 1.42 4.92 16.38
N GLU A 458 0.53 5.40 15.51
CA GLU A 458 0.40 6.80 15.17
C GLU A 458 -0.98 7.30 15.61
N VAL A 459 -1.08 8.58 15.98
CA VAL A 459 -2.31 9.25 16.39
C VAL A 459 -2.73 10.23 15.29
N LEU A 460 -4.02 10.25 14.97
CA LEU A 460 -4.56 11.23 14.03
C LEU A 460 -4.73 12.58 14.72
N VAL A 461 -4.07 13.61 14.19
CA VAL A 461 -4.14 15.00 14.69
C VAL A 461 -4.65 15.95 13.62
N ARG A 462 -5.26 17.06 14.06
CA ARG A 462 -5.61 18.19 13.19
C ARG A 462 -4.34 18.97 12.82
N SER A 463 -4.14 19.16 11.52
CA SER A 463 -2.89 19.69 10.95
C SER A 463 -2.60 21.11 11.41
N ASP A 464 -3.61 21.97 11.42
CA ASP A 464 -3.51 23.38 11.81
C ASP A 464 -3.13 23.53 13.28
N MET A 465 -3.69 22.70 14.15
CA MET A 465 -3.38 22.69 15.59
C MET A 465 -1.97 22.16 15.85
N PHE A 466 -1.57 21.09 15.15
CA PHE A 466 -0.25 20.50 15.29
C PHE A 466 0.86 21.44 14.79
N GLN A 467 0.70 22.02 13.60
CA GLN A 467 1.66 22.96 13.02
C GLN A 467 1.82 24.22 13.86
N ARG A 468 0.73 24.77 14.41
CA ARG A 468 0.80 25.91 15.35
C ARG A 468 1.63 25.57 16.58
N GLN A 469 1.46 24.38 17.15
CA GLN A 469 2.23 23.99 18.33
C GLN A 469 3.72 23.81 18.00
N GLN A 470 4.05 23.21 16.86
CA GLN A 470 5.44 23.10 16.42
C GLN A 470 6.07 24.48 16.17
N ALA A 471 5.34 25.41 15.56
CA ALA A 471 5.80 26.78 15.37
C ALA A 471 6.07 27.50 16.71
N ILE A 472 5.21 27.31 17.72
CA ILE A 472 5.43 27.86 19.05
C ILE A 472 6.68 27.24 19.69
N SER A 473 6.88 25.93 19.55
CA SER A 473 8.05 25.22 20.11
C SER A 473 9.38 25.57 19.43
N LEU A 474 9.38 26.20 18.26
CA LEU A 474 10.59 26.64 17.55
C LEU A 474 10.98 28.08 17.90
N VAL A 475 10.07 28.85 18.52
CA VAL A 475 10.27 30.26 18.88
C VAL A 475 10.76 30.43 20.33
N TYR A 476 10.67 29.39 21.14
CA TYR A 476 11.21 29.28 22.50
C TYR A 476 12.33 28.25 22.53
#